data_AF-A0A2J6RW98-F1
#
_entry.id   AF-A0A2J6RW98-F1
#
_cell.length_a   1.000
_cell.length_b   1.000
_cell.length_c   1.000
_cell.angle_alpha   90.00
_cell.angle_beta   90.00
_cell.angle_gamma   90.00
#
_symmetry.space_group_name_H-M   'P 1'
#
loop_
_entity.id
_entity.type
_entity.pdbx_description
1 polymer ?
#
loop_
_entity_poly.entity_id
_entity_poly.type
_entity_poly.pdbx_seq_one_letter_code
_entity_poly.pdbx_strand_id
1 'polypeptide(L)'
;MHFQSLVVSLLLATSVAAHGNKTESTQGECKEIEQLNGLVKLASNTTKLDEITKNNATKIAEIQAKASTASTKLTTLQSNTTLVSACAVIDAQEQEDDGCQETFALQRFVKFAANSTAVADATKNNATKIAKIQAEASKASTKLETLTSNSTLQADCPAVQQEDECKVMKTLQKFVDVANNQTKLDKLTNGNTTKEAEIKAKAAKDQTKLTAMTGNATFVAACTALEGKGTTGSTSSDGISSQSTKNAASLLSGAGAGFIGLSTAVVVLLGMIAL
;
A
#
# COMPACT_ATOMS: atom_id res chain seq x y z
N MET A 1 0.01 -13.23 4.50
CA MET A 1 -1.46 -13.31 4.66
C MET A 1 -2.14 -12.09 4.01
N HIS A 2 -2.04 -11.93 2.68
CA HIS A 2 -2.45 -10.71 1.95
C HIS A 2 -3.83 -10.77 1.27
N PHE A 3 -4.59 -11.86 1.46
CA PHE A 3 -5.82 -12.11 0.69
C PHE A 3 -7.08 -11.38 1.17
N GLN A 4 -7.08 -10.79 2.38
CA GLN A 4 -8.28 -10.12 2.91
C GLN A 4 -8.54 -8.75 2.27
N SER A 5 -7.50 -8.07 1.77
CA SER A 5 -7.66 -6.76 1.09
C SER A 5 -8.26 -6.87 -0.31
N LEU A 6 -8.14 -8.03 -0.98
CA LEU A 6 -8.61 -8.22 -2.35
C LEU A 6 -10.15 -8.36 -2.45
N VAL A 7 -10.82 -8.81 -1.38
CA VAL A 7 -12.26 -9.14 -1.45
C VAL A 7 -13.15 -7.89 -1.32
N VAL A 8 -12.71 -6.85 -0.61
CA VAL A 8 -13.53 -5.65 -0.37
C VAL A 8 -13.57 -4.73 -1.60
N SER A 9 -12.54 -4.73 -2.44
CA SER A 9 -12.48 -3.90 -3.65
C SER A 9 -13.30 -4.45 -4.83
N LEU A 10 -13.70 -5.73 -4.81
CA LEU A 10 -14.34 -6.42 -5.94
C LEU A 10 -15.87 -6.28 -6.00
N LEU A 11 -16.49 -5.59 -5.03
CA LEU A 11 -17.96 -5.43 -4.93
C LEU A 11 -18.51 -4.15 -5.60
N LEU A 12 -17.68 -3.32 -6.25
CA LEU A 12 -18.12 -2.04 -6.82
C LEU A 12 -17.87 -1.84 -8.33
N ALA A 13 -17.43 -2.86 -9.08
CA ALA A 13 -17.13 -2.70 -10.51
C ALA A 13 -18.09 -3.49 -11.42
N THR A 14 -19.35 -3.07 -11.50
CA THR A 14 -20.20 -3.33 -12.68
C THR A 14 -20.61 -1.99 -13.29
N SER A 15 -19.64 -1.29 -13.86
CA SER A 15 -19.91 -0.34 -14.93
C SER A 15 -19.11 -0.79 -16.15
N VAL A 16 -19.82 -1.33 -17.13
CA VAL A 16 -19.31 -1.52 -18.49
C VAL A 16 -19.18 -0.12 -19.08
N ALA A 17 -18.11 0.59 -18.71
CA ALA A 17 -17.69 1.79 -19.38
C ALA A 17 -16.80 1.37 -20.54
N ALA A 18 -17.30 1.55 -21.76
CA ALA A 18 -16.50 1.53 -22.97
C ALA A 18 -15.30 2.47 -22.79
N HIS A 19 -14.15 1.90 -22.42
CA HIS A 19 -12.91 2.65 -22.26
C HIS A 19 -12.27 2.77 -23.62
N GLY A 20 -12.25 4.00 -24.13
CA GLY A 20 -11.38 4.38 -25.24
C GLY A 20 -9.94 3.98 -24.92
N ASN A 21 -9.28 3.46 -25.94
CA ASN A 21 -7.92 2.96 -26.05
C ASN A 21 -6.88 3.76 -25.22
N LYS A 22 -6.84 3.53 -23.91
CA LYS A 22 -5.65 3.79 -23.10
C LYS A 22 -4.85 2.50 -23.17
N THR A 23 -3.71 2.54 -23.82
CA THR A 23 -2.74 1.44 -23.78
C THR A 23 -2.43 1.19 -22.29
N GLU A 24 -2.94 0.09 -21.74
CA GLU A 24 -2.58 -0.34 -20.40
C GLU A 24 -1.06 -0.53 -20.38
N SER A 25 -0.38 0.01 -19.37
CA SER A 25 1.04 -0.26 -19.20
C SER A 25 1.24 -1.76 -18.98
N THR A 26 2.39 -2.33 -19.39
CA THR A 26 2.72 -3.74 -19.12
C THR A 26 2.54 -4.10 -17.64
N GLN A 27 2.91 -3.20 -16.71
CA GLN A 27 2.67 -3.39 -15.29
C GLN A 27 1.17 -3.49 -14.93
N GLY A 28 0.32 -2.70 -15.58
CA GLY A 28 -1.14 -2.75 -15.43
C GLY A 28 -1.72 -4.07 -15.90
N GLU A 29 -1.26 -4.58 -17.05
CA GLU A 29 -1.65 -5.90 -17.57
C GLU A 29 -1.18 -7.04 -16.66
N CYS A 30 0.03 -6.95 -16.11
CA CYS A 30 0.56 -7.94 -15.16
C CYS A 30 -0.24 -7.96 -13.85
N LYS A 31 -0.57 -6.78 -13.33
CA LYS A 31 -1.44 -6.66 -12.15
C LYS A 31 -2.83 -7.20 -12.40
N GLU A 32 -3.36 -7.01 -13.61
CA GLU A 32 -4.63 -7.63 -14.00
C GLU A 32 -4.52 -9.16 -14.03
N ILE A 33 -3.47 -9.72 -14.64
CA ILE A 33 -3.20 -11.18 -14.62
C ILE A 33 -3.16 -11.70 -13.18
N GLU A 34 -2.44 -11.02 -12.29
CA GLU A 34 -2.32 -11.42 -10.88
C GLU A 34 -3.68 -11.41 -10.17
N GLN A 35 -4.47 -10.35 -10.34
CA GLN A 35 -5.80 -10.22 -9.75
C GLN A 35 -6.77 -11.31 -10.24
N LEU A 36 -6.79 -11.56 -11.55
CA LEU A 36 -7.63 -12.61 -12.14
C LEU A 36 -7.20 -13.99 -11.64
N ASN A 37 -5.89 -14.26 -11.58
CA ASN A 37 -5.34 -15.51 -11.04
C ASN A 37 -5.68 -15.68 -9.55
N GLY A 38 -5.61 -14.61 -8.76
CA GLY A 38 -5.99 -14.59 -7.35
C GLY A 38 -7.47 -14.90 -7.14
N LEU A 39 -8.35 -14.33 -7.95
CA LEU A 39 -9.80 -14.61 -7.92
C LEU A 39 -10.11 -16.06 -8.27
N VAL A 40 -9.48 -16.60 -9.31
CA VAL A 40 -9.63 -18.01 -9.72
C VAL A 40 -9.15 -18.94 -8.61
N LYS A 41 -7.96 -18.70 -8.05
CA LYS A 41 -7.43 -19.46 -6.91
C LYS A 41 -8.36 -19.41 -5.70
N LEU A 42 -8.90 -18.23 -5.36
CA LEU A 42 -9.84 -18.09 -4.26
C LEU A 42 -11.12 -18.90 -4.50
N ALA A 43 -11.72 -18.79 -5.69
CA ALA A 43 -12.95 -19.51 -6.02
C ALA A 43 -12.77 -21.04 -6.03
N SER A 44 -11.57 -21.53 -6.35
CA SER A 44 -11.22 -22.95 -6.29
C SER A 44 -10.93 -23.48 -4.87
N ASN A 45 -10.67 -22.60 -3.90
CA ASN A 45 -10.41 -22.98 -2.52
C ASN A 45 -11.71 -22.89 -1.71
N THR A 46 -12.48 -23.98 -1.71
CA THR A 46 -13.81 -24.04 -1.08
C THR A 46 -13.76 -23.62 0.39
N THR A 47 -12.81 -24.13 1.18
CA THR A 47 -12.68 -23.78 2.61
C THR A 47 -12.48 -22.28 2.83
N LYS A 48 -11.56 -21.66 2.09
CA LYS A 48 -11.26 -20.23 2.23
C LYS A 48 -12.40 -19.36 1.69
N LEU A 49 -13.06 -19.82 0.62
CA LEU A 49 -14.22 -19.16 0.07
C LEU A 49 -15.40 -19.18 1.06
N ASP A 50 -15.65 -20.32 1.70
CA ASP A 50 -16.69 -20.48 2.72
C ASP A 50 -16.41 -19.60 3.95
N GLU A 51 -15.15 -19.53 4.39
CA GLU A 51 -14.73 -18.66 5.50
C GLU A 51 -15.01 -17.18 5.19
N ILE A 52 -14.60 -16.70 4.01
CA ILE A 52 -14.74 -15.30 3.61
C ILE A 52 -16.20 -14.93 3.35
N THR A 53 -16.96 -15.83 2.75
CA THR A 53 -18.39 -15.61 2.46
C THR A 53 -19.29 -15.90 3.66
N LYS A 54 -18.73 -16.44 4.75
CA LYS A 54 -19.47 -16.94 5.92
C LYS A 54 -20.53 -17.97 5.51
N ASN A 55 -20.17 -18.90 4.64
CA ASN A 55 -21.04 -19.93 4.06
C ASN A 55 -22.30 -19.35 3.37
N ASN A 56 -22.23 -18.11 2.87
CA ASN A 56 -23.35 -17.53 2.13
C ASN A 56 -23.36 -18.05 0.69
N ALA A 57 -24.27 -18.98 0.40
CA ALA A 57 -24.38 -19.64 -0.89
C ALA A 57 -24.51 -18.67 -2.09
N THR A 58 -25.25 -17.57 -1.94
CA THR A 58 -25.39 -16.56 -3.00
C THR A 58 -24.06 -15.86 -3.32
N LYS A 59 -23.30 -15.48 -2.28
CA LYS A 59 -21.98 -14.86 -2.45
C LYS A 59 -20.95 -15.83 -3.03
N ILE A 60 -21.00 -17.10 -2.61
CA ILE A 60 -20.16 -18.17 -3.17
C ILE A 60 -20.42 -18.29 -4.67
N ALA A 61 -21.69 -18.40 -5.07
CA ALA A 61 -22.08 -18.49 -6.48
C ALA A 61 -21.65 -17.25 -7.28
N GLU A 62 -21.80 -16.04 -6.72
CA GLU A 62 -21.35 -14.81 -7.37
C GLU A 62 -19.83 -14.80 -7.61
N ILE A 63 -19.04 -15.20 -6.60
CA ILE A 63 -17.57 -15.28 -6.72
C ILE A 63 -17.16 -16.34 -7.75
N GLN A 64 -17.80 -17.51 -7.76
CA GLN A 64 -17.55 -18.56 -8.73
C GLN A 64 -17.89 -18.12 -10.17
N ALA A 65 -18.98 -17.37 -10.36
CA ALA A 65 -19.34 -16.81 -11.65
C ALA A 65 -18.32 -15.77 -12.14
N LYS A 66 -17.89 -14.86 -11.25
CA LYS A 66 -16.83 -13.89 -11.55
C LYS A 66 -15.50 -14.58 -11.86
N ALA A 67 -15.14 -15.63 -11.11
CA ALA A 67 -13.94 -16.42 -11.35
C ALA A 67 -13.99 -17.15 -12.70
N SER A 68 -15.16 -17.63 -13.12
CA SER A 68 -15.34 -18.24 -14.44
C SER A 68 -15.09 -17.23 -15.56
N THR A 69 -15.63 -16.01 -15.44
CA THR A 69 -15.36 -14.91 -16.37
C THR A 69 -13.88 -14.52 -16.37
N ALA A 70 -13.29 -14.42 -15.18
CA ALA A 70 -11.89 -14.08 -14.99
C ALA A 70 -10.96 -15.13 -15.60
N SER A 71 -11.31 -16.42 -15.52
CA SER A 71 -10.56 -17.52 -16.12
C SER A 71 -10.45 -17.38 -17.64
N THR A 72 -11.55 -17.01 -18.32
CA THR A 72 -11.54 -16.75 -19.77
C THR A 72 -10.64 -15.56 -20.13
N LYS A 73 -10.72 -14.46 -19.37
CA LYS A 73 -9.88 -13.29 -19.59
C LYS A 73 -8.41 -13.60 -19.31
N LEU A 74 -8.12 -14.32 -18.24
CA LEU A 74 -6.79 -14.77 -17.85
C LEU A 74 -6.16 -15.63 -18.95
N THR A 75 -6.91 -16.58 -19.52
CA THR A 75 -6.45 -17.42 -20.64
C THR A 75 -6.09 -16.57 -21.86
N THR A 76 -6.87 -15.53 -22.14
CA THR A 76 -6.61 -14.61 -23.26
C THR A 76 -5.31 -13.83 -23.02
N LEU A 77 -5.13 -13.23 -21.85
CA LEU A 77 -3.91 -12.48 -21.50
C LEU A 77 -2.67 -13.38 -21.48
N GLN A 78 -2.79 -14.60 -20.92
CA GLN A 78 -1.70 -15.57 -20.84
C GLN A 78 -1.30 -16.17 -22.19
N SER A 79 -2.12 -16.03 -23.23
CA SER A 79 -1.75 -16.44 -24.59
C SER A 79 -0.64 -15.57 -25.19
N ASN A 80 -0.45 -14.35 -24.67
CA ASN A 80 0.68 -13.50 -25.03
C ASN A 80 1.91 -13.89 -24.20
N THR A 81 2.76 -14.74 -24.76
CA THR A 81 3.96 -15.26 -24.07
C THR A 81 4.95 -14.15 -23.69
N THR A 82 5.04 -13.09 -24.48
CA THR A 82 5.92 -11.95 -24.18
C THR A 82 5.43 -11.20 -22.96
N LEU A 83 4.13 -10.95 -22.87
CA LEU A 83 3.50 -10.36 -21.69
C LEU A 83 3.73 -11.24 -20.45
N VAL A 84 3.48 -12.55 -20.54
CA VAL A 84 3.70 -13.48 -19.41
C VAL A 84 5.14 -13.46 -18.93
N SER A 85 6.12 -13.46 -19.83
CA SER A 85 7.54 -13.35 -19.47
C SER A 85 7.87 -12.03 -18.79
N ALA A 86 7.32 -10.90 -19.28
CA ALA A 86 7.50 -9.60 -18.64
C ALA A 86 6.87 -9.58 -17.23
N CYS A 87 5.67 -10.14 -17.07
CA CYS A 87 5.00 -10.23 -15.78
C CYS A 87 5.77 -11.10 -14.79
N ALA A 88 6.39 -12.20 -15.21
CA ALA A 88 7.19 -13.02 -14.31
C ALA A 88 8.37 -12.25 -13.69
N VAL A 89 8.97 -11.31 -14.43
CA VAL A 89 10.05 -10.44 -13.91
C VAL A 89 9.48 -9.38 -12.97
N ILE A 90 8.37 -8.75 -13.33
CA ILE A 90 7.69 -7.75 -12.49
C ILE A 90 7.21 -8.39 -11.18
N ASP A 91 6.56 -9.55 -11.24
CA ASP A 91 6.08 -10.30 -10.07
C ASP A 91 7.24 -10.71 -9.15
N ALA A 92 8.41 -11.03 -9.70
CA ALA A 92 9.59 -11.35 -8.92
C ALA A 92 10.11 -10.11 -8.18
N GLN A 93 10.18 -8.96 -8.88
CA GLN A 93 10.55 -7.68 -8.29
C GLN A 93 9.54 -7.23 -7.22
N GLU A 94 8.24 -7.33 -7.47
CA GLU A 94 7.20 -6.97 -6.49
C GLU A 94 7.23 -7.88 -5.26
N GLN A 95 7.53 -9.18 -5.42
CA GLN A 95 7.72 -10.09 -4.28
C GLN A 95 8.95 -9.74 -3.43
N GLU A 96 10.02 -9.27 -4.06
CA GLU A 96 11.21 -8.78 -3.38
C GLU A 96 10.93 -7.48 -2.62
N ASP A 97 10.28 -6.52 -3.27
CA ASP A 97 9.82 -5.27 -2.66
C ASP A 97 8.91 -5.55 -1.45
N ASP A 98 7.92 -6.43 -1.60
CA ASP A 98 7.02 -6.87 -0.54
C ASP A 98 7.78 -7.54 0.62
N GLY A 99 8.76 -8.39 0.32
CA GLY A 99 9.62 -9.02 1.32
C GLY A 99 10.44 -8.00 2.12
N CYS A 100 10.92 -6.96 1.45
CA CYS A 100 11.64 -5.87 2.10
C CYS A 100 10.71 -4.99 2.95
N GLN A 101 9.54 -4.64 2.44
CA GLN A 101 8.52 -3.92 3.20
C GLN A 101 8.06 -4.71 4.43
N GLU A 102 7.87 -6.03 4.31
CA GLU A 102 7.56 -6.91 5.45
C GLU A 102 8.70 -6.87 6.48
N THR A 103 9.95 -6.93 6.02
CA THR A 103 11.14 -6.81 6.89
C THR A 103 11.13 -5.49 7.67
N PHE A 104 10.94 -4.36 7.01
CA PHE A 104 10.91 -3.04 7.67
C PHE A 104 9.73 -2.88 8.63
N ALA A 105 8.56 -3.39 8.25
CA ALA A 105 7.37 -3.36 9.09
C ALA A 105 7.58 -4.18 10.37
N LEU A 106 8.14 -5.39 10.25
CA LEU A 106 8.44 -6.26 11.40
C LEU A 106 9.51 -5.64 12.29
N GLN A 107 10.60 -5.09 11.74
CA GLN A 107 11.63 -4.39 12.51
C GLN A 107 11.04 -3.23 13.33
N ARG A 108 10.21 -2.39 12.70
CA ARG A 108 9.52 -1.28 13.38
C ARG A 108 8.59 -1.78 14.47
N PHE A 109 7.85 -2.86 14.22
CA PHE A 109 6.93 -3.43 15.19
C PHE A 109 7.66 -4.02 16.39
N VAL A 110 8.74 -4.78 16.17
CA VAL A 110 9.59 -5.34 17.24
C VAL A 110 10.21 -4.22 18.06
N LYS A 111 10.75 -3.18 17.41
CA LYS A 111 11.29 -2.00 18.10
C LYS A 111 10.24 -1.25 18.94
N PHE A 112 9.03 -1.09 18.40
CA PHE A 112 7.91 -0.52 19.13
C PHE A 112 7.54 -1.38 20.34
N ALA A 113 7.38 -2.69 20.17
CA ALA A 113 7.02 -3.60 21.25
C ALA A 113 8.06 -3.66 22.38
N ALA A 114 9.34 -3.45 22.06
CA ALA A 114 10.42 -3.34 23.02
C ALA A 114 10.43 -2.00 23.79
N ASN A 115 9.77 -0.95 23.29
CA ASN A 115 9.62 0.33 23.98
C ASN A 115 8.42 0.28 24.93
N SER A 116 8.66 -0.08 26.19
CA SER A 116 7.63 -0.26 27.20
C SER A 116 6.76 0.99 27.41
N THR A 117 7.35 2.20 27.34
CA THR A 117 6.61 3.46 27.50
C THR A 117 5.68 3.71 26.32
N ALA A 118 6.18 3.58 25.08
CA ALA A 118 5.35 3.77 23.88
C ALA A 118 4.21 2.75 23.81
N VAL A 119 4.47 1.50 24.21
CA VAL A 119 3.45 0.45 24.29
C VAL A 119 2.43 0.75 25.39
N ALA A 120 2.88 1.16 26.58
CA ALA A 120 2.01 1.57 27.67
C ALA A 120 1.09 2.72 27.25
N ASP A 121 1.63 3.76 26.63
CA ASP A 121 0.86 4.91 26.15
C ASP A 121 -0.16 4.49 25.08
N ALA A 122 0.27 3.74 24.07
CA ALA A 122 -0.59 3.25 22.98
C ALA A 122 -1.73 2.33 23.48
N THR A 123 -1.49 1.62 24.58
CA THR A 123 -2.47 0.71 25.17
C THR A 123 -3.24 1.31 26.33
N LYS A 124 -2.96 2.57 26.73
CA LYS A 124 -3.47 3.22 27.94
C LYS A 124 -3.23 2.35 29.18
N ASN A 125 -2.03 1.79 29.30
CA ASN A 125 -1.63 0.86 30.36
C ASN A 125 -2.52 -0.39 30.49
N ASN A 126 -3.20 -0.81 29.42
CA ASN A 126 -4.02 -2.02 29.46
C ASN A 126 -3.14 -3.28 29.39
N ALA A 127 -2.96 -3.96 30.52
CA ALA A 127 -2.10 -5.13 30.65
C ALA A 127 -2.38 -6.24 29.61
N THR A 128 -3.66 -6.54 29.32
CA THR A 128 -4.03 -7.56 28.31
C THR A 128 -3.56 -7.18 26.91
N LYS A 129 -3.69 -5.91 26.53
CA LYS A 129 -3.23 -5.41 25.22
C LYS A 129 -1.71 -5.41 25.14
N ILE A 130 -1.03 -5.02 26.22
CA ILE A 130 0.44 -5.06 26.31
C ILE A 130 0.94 -6.50 26.11
N ALA A 131 0.38 -7.45 26.86
CA ALA A 131 0.74 -8.86 26.74
C ALA A 131 0.48 -9.40 25.32
N LYS A 132 -0.63 -9.00 24.67
CA LYS A 132 -0.92 -9.35 23.28
C LYS A 132 0.12 -8.78 22.31
N ILE A 133 0.53 -7.51 22.48
CA ILE A 133 1.58 -6.90 21.64
C ILE A 133 2.90 -7.64 21.82
N GLN A 134 3.28 -7.98 23.05
CA GLN A 134 4.50 -8.76 23.32
C GLN A 134 4.44 -10.14 22.67
N ALA A 135 3.31 -10.84 22.75
CA ALA A 135 3.14 -12.15 22.12
C ALA A 135 3.24 -12.08 20.59
N GLU A 136 2.61 -11.08 19.96
CA GLU A 136 2.72 -10.87 18.51
C GLU A 136 4.14 -10.42 18.11
N ALA A 137 4.83 -9.65 18.95
CA ALA A 137 6.22 -9.22 18.71
C ALA A 137 7.19 -10.40 18.69
N SER A 138 6.97 -11.42 19.54
CA SER A 138 7.76 -12.65 19.50
C SER A 138 7.57 -13.40 18.17
N LYS A 139 6.33 -13.53 17.68
CA LYS A 139 6.06 -14.15 16.36
C LYS A 139 6.69 -13.33 15.22
N ALA A 140 6.56 -12.01 15.30
CA ALA A 140 7.15 -11.09 14.35
C ALA A 140 8.67 -11.21 14.32
N SER A 141 9.31 -11.42 15.48
CA SER A 141 10.76 -11.60 15.58
C SER A 141 11.21 -12.88 14.87
N THR A 142 10.53 -14.01 15.07
CA THR A 142 10.84 -15.27 14.34
C THR A 142 10.67 -15.12 12.82
N LYS A 143 9.61 -14.43 12.39
CA LYS A 143 9.39 -14.16 10.96
C LYS A 143 10.47 -13.22 10.39
N LEU A 144 10.86 -12.20 11.16
CA LEU A 144 11.93 -11.27 10.81
C LEU A 144 13.26 -12.00 10.68
N GLU A 145 13.61 -12.91 11.59
CA GLU A 145 14.80 -13.77 11.49
C GLU A 145 14.79 -14.59 10.19
N THR A 146 13.63 -15.14 9.83
CA THR A 146 13.48 -15.88 8.56
C THR A 146 13.76 -14.99 7.35
N LEU A 147 13.17 -13.79 7.28
CA LEU A 147 13.38 -12.86 6.16
C LEU A 147 14.81 -12.31 6.11
N THR A 148 15.39 -12.01 7.27
CA THR A 148 16.76 -11.48 7.37
C THR A 148 17.83 -12.53 7.06
N SER A 149 17.51 -13.82 7.17
CA SER A 149 18.40 -14.90 6.73
C SER A 149 18.49 -15.04 5.20
N ASN A 150 17.58 -14.45 4.44
CA ASN A 150 17.64 -14.45 2.97
C ASN A 150 18.59 -13.35 2.48
N SER A 151 19.83 -13.72 2.16
CA SER A 151 20.88 -12.77 1.76
C SER A 151 20.56 -11.96 0.50
N THR A 152 19.85 -12.55 -0.47
CA THR A 152 19.46 -11.85 -1.71
C THR A 152 18.48 -10.73 -1.37
N LEU A 153 17.39 -11.07 -0.67
CA LEU A 153 16.42 -10.09 -0.20
C LEU A 153 17.09 -8.95 0.58
N GLN A 154 17.98 -9.28 1.53
CA GLN A 154 18.67 -8.25 2.33
C GLN A 154 19.61 -7.36 1.52
N ALA A 155 20.17 -7.85 0.41
CA ALA A 155 21.03 -7.05 -0.46
C ALA A 155 20.23 -5.99 -1.24
N ASP A 156 18.99 -6.30 -1.61
CA ASP A 156 18.13 -5.42 -2.41
C ASP A 156 17.27 -4.46 -1.55
N CYS A 157 16.99 -4.83 -0.30
CA CYS A 157 16.21 -4.01 0.63
C CYS A 157 16.67 -2.55 0.82
N PRO A 158 17.96 -2.19 0.85
CA PRO A 158 18.37 -0.80 0.99
C PRO A 158 17.82 0.12 -0.12
N ALA A 159 17.70 -0.38 -1.35
CA ALA A 159 17.13 0.39 -2.47
C ALA A 159 15.62 0.61 -2.26
N VAL A 160 14.90 -0.44 -1.86
CA VAL A 160 13.47 -0.39 -1.55
C VAL A 160 13.20 0.57 -0.38
N GLN A 161 14.02 0.51 0.67
CA GLN A 161 13.92 1.42 1.81
C GLN A 161 14.06 2.87 1.38
N GLN A 162 15.05 3.16 0.54
CA GLN A 162 15.30 4.51 0.05
C GLN A 162 14.11 5.00 -0.78
N GLU A 163 13.58 4.17 -1.69
CA GLU A 163 12.40 4.51 -2.47
C GLU A 163 11.18 4.82 -1.59
N ASP A 164 10.92 3.99 -0.58
CA ASP A 164 9.81 4.19 0.36
C ASP A 164 9.98 5.45 1.20
N GLU A 165 11.19 5.73 1.69
CA GLU A 165 11.48 6.97 2.41
C GLU A 165 11.24 8.20 1.52
N CYS A 166 11.60 8.13 0.24
CA CYS A 166 11.30 9.18 -0.73
C CYS A 166 9.79 9.35 -0.98
N LYS A 167 9.03 8.26 -1.10
CA LYS A 167 7.56 8.28 -1.20
C LYS A 167 6.91 8.88 0.05
N VAL A 168 7.43 8.55 1.24
CA VAL A 168 6.98 9.11 2.51
C VAL A 168 7.25 10.60 2.55
N MET A 169 8.46 11.06 2.19
CA MET A 169 8.80 12.48 2.12
C MET A 169 7.82 13.25 1.22
N LYS A 170 7.54 12.73 0.02
CA LYS A 170 6.58 13.33 -0.92
C LYS A 170 5.16 13.37 -0.39
N THR A 171 4.74 12.32 0.32
CA THR A 171 3.41 12.24 0.93
C THR A 171 3.26 13.21 2.10
N LEU A 172 4.29 13.33 2.94
CA LEU A 172 4.35 14.32 4.02
C LEU A 172 4.29 15.74 3.45
N GLN A 173 5.06 16.05 2.41
CA GLN A 173 5.01 17.34 1.73
C GLN A 173 3.59 17.65 1.23
N LYS A 174 2.97 16.73 0.49
CA LYS A 174 1.59 16.91 -0.01
C LYS A 174 0.59 17.11 1.12
N PHE A 175 0.73 16.37 2.22
CA PHE A 175 -0.16 16.51 3.38
C PHE A 175 -0.01 17.89 4.03
N VAL A 176 1.23 18.35 4.24
CA VAL A 176 1.51 19.68 4.78
C VAL A 176 0.99 20.78 3.85
N ASP A 177 1.17 20.64 2.53
CA ASP A 177 0.65 21.60 1.54
C ASP A 177 -0.88 21.71 1.59
N VAL A 178 -1.58 20.58 1.81
CA VAL A 178 -3.04 20.57 1.98
C VAL A 178 -3.43 21.25 3.28
N ALA A 179 -2.76 20.92 4.39
CA ALA A 179 -3.06 21.48 5.70
C ALA A 179 -2.78 22.98 5.81
N ASN A 180 -1.79 23.48 5.07
CA ASN A 180 -1.46 24.91 5.01
C ASN A 180 -2.32 25.69 3.99
N ASN A 181 -3.10 25.00 3.16
CA ASN A 181 -4.02 25.63 2.22
C ASN A 181 -5.43 25.68 2.82
N GLN A 182 -5.81 26.84 3.38
CA GLN A 182 -7.09 26.99 4.09
C GLN A 182 -8.30 26.56 3.23
N THR A 183 -8.36 26.90 1.95
CA THR A 183 -9.48 26.49 1.07
C THR A 183 -9.56 24.97 0.86
N LYS A 184 -8.43 24.26 0.71
CA LYS A 184 -8.42 22.80 0.63
C LYS A 184 -8.79 22.16 1.96
N LEU A 185 -8.30 22.75 3.05
CA LEU A 185 -8.58 22.28 4.40
C LEU A 185 -10.06 22.46 4.75
N ASP A 186 -10.66 23.63 4.51
CA ASP A 186 -12.08 23.92 4.72
C ASP A 186 -12.98 22.92 3.97
N LYS A 187 -12.61 22.60 2.73
CA LYS A 187 -13.32 21.58 1.91
C LYS A 187 -13.18 20.18 2.50
N LEU A 188 -12.02 19.84 3.05
CA LEU A 188 -11.77 18.53 3.67
C LEU A 188 -12.52 18.38 5.00
N THR A 189 -12.62 19.46 5.78
CA THR A 189 -13.26 19.47 7.10
C THR A 189 -14.74 19.85 7.05
N ASN A 190 -15.23 20.30 5.89
CA ASN A 190 -16.53 20.96 5.73
C ASN A 190 -16.70 22.12 6.73
N GLY A 191 -15.62 22.89 6.94
CA GLY A 191 -15.57 24.01 7.90
C GLY A 191 -15.61 23.59 9.38
N ASN A 192 -15.37 22.31 9.70
CA ASN A 192 -15.28 21.86 11.09
C ASN A 192 -13.96 22.30 11.73
N THR A 193 -14.01 23.36 12.53
CA THR A 193 -12.84 23.99 13.15
C THR A 193 -12.03 23.06 14.07
N THR A 194 -12.67 22.10 14.74
CA THR A 194 -11.96 21.12 15.59
C THR A 194 -11.11 20.19 14.74
N LYS A 195 -11.67 19.64 13.66
CA LYS A 195 -10.93 18.79 12.72
C LYS A 195 -9.81 19.56 12.03
N GLU A 196 -10.03 20.83 11.71
CA GLU A 196 -8.98 21.70 11.14
C GLU A 196 -7.81 21.87 12.11
N ALA A 197 -8.09 22.15 13.39
CA ALA A 197 -7.06 22.27 14.41
C ALA A 197 -6.27 20.97 14.58
N GLU A 198 -6.95 19.81 14.59
CA GLU A 198 -6.30 18.50 14.64
C GLU A 198 -5.41 18.24 13.43
N ILE A 199 -5.88 18.54 12.21
CA ILE A 199 -5.10 18.37 10.98
C ILE A 199 -3.89 19.30 10.97
N LYS A 200 -4.05 20.57 11.37
CA LYS A 200 -2.94 21.52 11.49
C LYS A 200 -1.91 21.08 12.53
N ALA A 201 -2.36 20.57 13.67
CA ALA A 201 -1.47 20.02 14.70
C ALA A 201 -0.68 18.80 14.18
N LYS A 202 -1.34 17.91 13.43
CA LYS A 202 -0.65 16.79 12.77
C LYS A 202 0.33 17.26 11.69
N ALA A 203 -0.07 18.22 10.86
CA ALA A 203 0.78 18.78 9.83
C ALA A 203 2.02 19.48 10.39
N ALA A 204 1.91 20.13 11.56
CA ALA A 204 3.07 20.69 12.24
C ALA A 204 4.08 19.62 12.66
N LYS A 205 3.61 18.48 13.19
CA LYS A 205 4.49 17.33 13.49
C LYS A 205 5.12 16.73 12.23
N ASP A 206 4.32 16.55 11.19
CA ASP A 206 4.78 16.04 9.90
C ASP A 206 5.76 16.99 9.22
N GLN A 207 5.60 18.30 9.39
CA GLN A 207 6.54 19.32 8.91
C GLN A 207 7.88 19.24 9.62
N THR A 208 7.92 18.99 10.93
CA THR A 208 9.18 18.76 11.66
C THR A 208 9.92 17.55 11.09
N LYS A 209 9.20 16.43 10.89
CA LYS A 209 9.78 15.22 10.28
C LYS A 209 10.26 15.46 8.86
N LEU A 210 9.45 16.15 8.06
CA LEU A 210 9.79 16.52 6.69
C LEU A 210 11.04 17.41 6.63
N THR A 211 11.17 18.36 7.55
CA THR A 211 12.36 19.22 7.67
C THR A 211 13.60 18.40 8.04
N ALA A 212 13.47 17.43 8.94
CA ALA A 212 14.57 16.52 9.28
C ALA A 212 14.99 15.65 8.08
N MET A 213 14.03 15.13 7.29
CA MET A 213 14.32 14.34 6.09
C MET A 213 14.95 15.19 4.98
N THR A 214 14.39 16.38 4.71
CA THR A 214 14.87 17.28 3.65
C THR A 214 16.18 17.98 4.00
N GLY A 215 16.51 18.10 5.29
CA GLY A 215 17.81 18.60 5.75
C GLY A 215 18.99 17.67 5.40
N ASN A 216 18.73 16.40 5.07
CA ASN A 216 19.76 15.48 4.60
C ASN A 216 19.92 15.61 3.07
N ALA A 217 20.90 16.40 2.64
CA ALA A 217 21.15 16.69 1.23
C ALA A 217 21.40 15.42 0.37
N THR A 218 22.11 14.43 0.93
CA THR A 218 22.36 13.15 0.23
C THR A 218 21.07 12.37 0.00
N PHE A 219 20.21 12.32 1.01
CA PHE A 219 18.89 11.69 0.91
C PHE A 219 18.01 12.38 -0.14
N VAL A 220 17.93 13.72 -0.11
CA VAL A 220 17.16 14.50 -1.09
C VAL A 220 17.68 14.28 -2.50
N ALA A 221 19.00 14.32 -2.71
CA ALA A 221 19.61 14.07 -4.00
C ALA A 221 19.28 12.67 -4.54
N ALA A 222 19.31 11.65 -3.67
CA ALA A 222 18.92 10.30 -4.03
C ALA A 222 17.42 10.22 -4.42
N CYS A 223 16.54 10.87 -3.66
CA CYS A 223 15.12 10.94 -4.01
C CYS A 223 14.87 11.63 -5.35
N THR A 224 15.55 12.75 -5.62
CA THR A 224 15.46 13.43 -6.92
C THR A 224 15.98 12.56 -8.06
N ALA A 225 17.06 11.80 -7.83
CA ALA A 225 17.57 10.85 -8.83
C ALA A 225 16.59 9.70 -9.13
N LEU A 226 15.87 9.21 -8.11
CA LEU A 226 14.80 8.23 -8.30
C LEU A 226 13.62 8.80 -9.07
N GLU A 227 13.24 10.06 -8.84
CA GLU A 227 12.18 10.73 -9.61
C GLU A 227 12.56 10.90 -11.09
N GLY A 228 13.85 11.14 -11.39
CA GLY A 228 14.36 11.24 -12.76
C GLY A 228 14.41 9.89 -13.51
N LYS A 229 14.46 8.76 -12.80
CA LYS A 229 14.42 7.42 -13.43
C LYS A 229 13.05 7.05 -14.00
N GLY A 230 11.98 7.75 -13.62
CA GLY A 230 10.62 7.55 -14.15
C GLY A 230 10.42 7.88 -15.63
N THR A 231 11.46 8.31 -16.36
CA THR A 231 11.38 8.67 -17.79
C THR A 231 12.39 7.98 -18.70
N THR A 232 13.23 7.08 -18.19
CA THR A 232 14.30 6.45 -18.98
C THR A 232 14.27 4.93 -18.87
N GLY A 233 13.20 4.37 -19.43
CA GLY A 233 12.99 2.92 -19.53
C GLY A 233 11.95 2.53 -20.58
N SER A 234 11.85 3.28 -21.69
CA SER A 234 11.28 2.82 -22.96
C SER A 234 11.56 3.85 -24.05
N THR A 235 12.42 3.48 -24.98
CA THR A 235 12.65 4.20 -26.23
C THR A 235 11.36 4.22 -27.04
N SER A 236 10.72 5.37 -27.20
CA SER A 236 9.93 5.76 -28.38
C SER A 236 9.53 7.23 -28.31
N SER A 237 9.74 7.90 -29.43
CA SER A 237 9.61 9.33 -29.69
C SER A 237 8.18 9.85 -29.54
N ASP A 238 8.02 11.01 -28.89
CA ASP A 238 7.41 12.23 -29.42
C ASP A 238 6.67 13.07 -28.35
N GLY A 239 6.95 14.38 -28.37
CA GLY A 239 5.93 15.40 -28.21
C GLY A 239 5.60 15.88 -26.80
N ILE A 240 6.34 16.89 -26.35
CA ILE A 240 5.94 17.81 -25.27
C ILE A 240 4.61 18.50 -25.65
N SER A 241 3.61 18.47 -24.76
CA SER A 241 2.63 19.55 -24.66
C SER A 241 2.10 19.73 -23.24
N SER A 242 1.99 21.00 -22.90
CA SER A 242 1.63 21.62 -21.62
C SER A 242 0.15 21.46 -21.23
N GLN A 243 -0.10 21.57 -19.91
CA GLN A 243 -1.35 21.89 -19.22
C GLN A 243 -2.53 20.89 -19.29
N SER A 244 -2.89 20.35 -18.12
CA SER A 244 -4.25 20.58 -17.59
C SER A 244 -4.33 20.26 -16.09
N THR A 245 -4.67 21.29 -15.32
CA THR A 245 -5.30 21.21 -14.00
C THR A 245 -6.55 20.33 -14.05
N LYS A 246 -6.60 19.24 -13.29
CA LYS A 246 -7.84 18.67 -12.73
C LYS A 246 -7.59 17.61 -11.64
N ASN A 247 -8.27 17.83 -10.52
CA ASN A 247 -8.75 16.88 -9.51
C ASN A 247 -7.76 16.28 -8.50
N ALA A 248 -7.50 17.10 -7.46
CA ALA A 248 -7.03 16.68 -6.14
C ALA A 248 -8.03 15.79 -5.35
N ALA A 249 -9.12 15.34 -5.96
CA ALA A 249 -10.18 14.54 -5.31
C ALA A 249 -9.92 13.02 -5.32
N SER A 250 -8.98 12.52 -6.14
CA SER A 250 -8.71 11.07 -6.24
C SER A 250 -7.65 10.57 -5.25
N LEU A 251 -6.93 11.46 -4.56
CA LEU A 251 -5.87 11.10 -3.60
C LEU A 251 -6.40 10.70 -2.22
N LEU A 252 -7.68 10.90 -1.94
CA LEU A 252 -8.31 10.60 -0.64
C LEU A 252 -9.49 9.61 -0.74
N SER A 253 -9.89 9.21 -1.94
CA SER A 253 -10.89 8.15 -2.15
C SER A 253 -10.39 6.77 -1.68
N GLY A 254 -9.08 6.60 -1.49
CA GLY A 254 -8.48 5.38 -0.92
C GLY A 254 -8.43 5.33 0.61
N ALA A 255 -8.85 6.40 1.31
CA ALA A 255 -8.88 6.46 2.77
C ALA A 255 -10.30 6.32 3.35
N GLY A 256 -11.33 6.22 2.50
CA GLY A 256 -12.72 6.04 2.88
C GLY A 256 -13.21 4.64 2.55
N ALA A 257 -13.65 3.91 3.58
CA ALA A 257 -14.37 2.63 3.49
C ALA A 257 -13.55 1.44 2.93
N GLY A 258 -12.62 0.92 3.74
CA GLY A 258 -11.95 -0.35 3.42
C GLY A 258 -10.91 -0.87 4.40
N PHE A 259 -10.69 -0.23 5.57
CA PHE A 259 -9.78 -0.75 6.60
C PHE A 259 -10.52 -1.70 7.57
N ILE A 260 -11.07 -2.80 7.05
CA ILE A 260 -11.54 -3.93 7.86
C ILE A 260 -10.78 -5.17 7.39
N GLY A 261 -9.49 -5.22 7.75
CA GLY A 261 -8.62 -6.32 7.34
C GLY A 261 -7.18 -6.22 7.82
N LEU A 262 -6.93 -5.48 8.90
CA LEU A 262 -5.66 -5.51 9.65
C LEU A 262 -5.96 -4.95 11.06
N SER A 263 -6.54 -5.79 11.90
CA SER A 263 -6.84 -5.54 13.32
C SER A 263 -5.56 -5.31 14.17
N THR A 264 -4.40 -5.22 13.55
CA THR A 264 -3.09 -4.98 14.16
C THR A 264 -2.31 -3.80 13.53
N ALA A 265 -2.69 -3.27 12.37
CA ALA A 265 -1.97 -2.16 11.72
C ALA A 265 -2.27 -0.78 12.33
N VAL A 266 -3.40 -0.63 13.03
CA VAL A 266 -3.75 0.65 13.68
C VAL A 266 -2.81 0.99 14.85
N VAL A 267 -2.12 -0.01 15.43
CA VAL A 267 -1.17 0.22 16.52
C VAL A 267 0.16 0.81 16.00
N VAL A 268 0.56 0.50 14.76
CA VAL A 268 1.82 0.98 14.18
C VAL A 268 1.75 2.47 13.78
N LEU A 269 0.59 2.95 13.33
CA LEU A 269 0.40 4.37 13.01
C LEU A 269 0.38 5.28 14.25
N LEU A 270 -0.02 4.76 15.41
CA LEU A 270 0.07 5.51 16.69
C LEU A 270 1.50 5.50 17.26
N GLY A 271 2.27 4.42 17.06
CA GLY A 271 3.68 4.36 17.45
C GLY A 271 4.59 5.34 16.68
N MET A 272 4.19 5.76 15.47
CA MET A 272 4.93 6.76 14.69
C MET A 272 4.64 8.23 15.09
N ILE A 273 3.71 8.48 16.01
CA ILE A 273 3.41 9.82 16.51
C ILE A 273 4.11 10.09 17.86
N ALA A 274 4.70 9.06 18.47
CA ALA A 274 5.39 9.12 19.77
C ALA A 274 6.94 9.07 19.68
N LEU A 275 7.51 9.22 18.48
CA LEU A 275 8.96 9.37 18.24
C LEU A 275 9.22 10.64 17.44
#